data_AF-A0A8J7EX99-F1
#
_entry.id   AF-A0A8J7EX99-F1
#
_cell.length_a   1.000
_cell.length_b   1.000
_cell.length_c   1.000
_cell.angle_alpha   90.00
_cell.angle_beta   90.00
_cell.angle_gamma   90.00
#
_symmetry.space_group_name_H-M   'P 1'
#
loop_
_entity.id
_entity.type
_entity.pdbx_description
1 polymer ?
#
loop_
_entity_poly.entity_id
_entity_poly.type
_entity_poly.pdbx_seq_one_letter_code
_entity_poly.pdbx_strand_id
1 'polypeptide(L)'
;MKRLVGVLVTLCLVVGCLGLLGLPQQAAAANLGNLTLNSTPVLAVEIRNKVDDKLAESGRKIDLNNSNVRAFTKYPGMYPTLAGMIVRNAPFNKVEDIFNMPGITERQKEILQANLDYFTVTQAENALTEGGDRYNNGIYSG
;
A
#
# COMPACT_ATOMS: atom_id res chain seq x y z
N MET A 1 68.31 55.23 -14.04
CA MET A 1 67.61 54.04 -14.60
C MET A 1 66.91 53.18 -13.52
N LYS A 2 67.51 52.90 -12.36
CA LYS A 2 66.91 52.04 -11.31
C LYS A 2 65.56 52.55 -10.73
N ARG A 3 65.37 53.87 -10.61
CA ARG A 3 64.11 54.47 -10.10
C ARG A 3 62.95 54.41 -11.10
N LEU A 4 63.23 54.52 -12.40
CA LEU A 4 62.21 54.42 -13.45
C LEU A 4 61.71 52.98 -13.62
N VAL A 5 62.60 51.99 -13.49
CA VAL A 5 62.22 50.57 -13.51
C VAL A 5 61.32 50.23 -12.33
N GLY A 6 61.60 50.77 -11.12
CA GLY A 6 60.73 50.58 -9.95
C GLY A 6 59.32 51.16 -10.11
N VAL A 7 59.19 52.32 -10.77
CA VAL A 7 57.88 52.93 -11.06
C VAL A 7 57.11 52.11 -12.11
N LEU A 8 57.79 51.58 -13.13
CA LEU A 8 57.16 50.72 -14.13
C LEU A 8 56.61 49.42 -13.51
N VAL A 9 57.39 48.78 -12.64
CA VAL A 9 56.99 47.52 -11.98
C VAL A 9 55.79 47.73 -11.05
N THR A 10 55.78 48.84 -10.30
CA THR A 10 54.66 49.18 -9.42
C THR A 10 53.40 49.53 -10.20
N LEU A 11 53.51 50.23 -11.34
CA LEU A 11 52.39 50.51 -12.22
C LEU A 11 51.80 49.21 -12.81
N CYS A 12 52.65 48.30 -13.28
CA CYS A 12 52.21 46.99 -13.80
C CYS A 12 51.54 46.14 -12.72
N LEU A 13 52.03 46.19 -11.47
CA LEU A 13 51.41 45.47 -10.35
C LEU A 13 50.01 46.02 -10.06
N VAL A 14 49.84 47.34 -10.01
CA VAL A 14 48.54 47.99 -9.73
C VAL A 14 47.53 47.70 -10.85
N VAL A 15 47.95 47.74 -12.12
CA VAL A 15 47.09 47.38 -13.26
C VAL A 15 46.71 45.89 -13.23
N GLY A 16 47.65 45.01 -12.86
CA GLY A 16 47.37 43.58 -12.66
C GLY A 16 46.37 43.32 -11.53
N CYS A 17 46.49 44.04 -10.41
CA CYS A 17 45.55 43.93 -9.28
C CYS A 17 44.16 44.48 -9.61
N LEU A 18 44.05 45.49 -10.47
CA LEU A 18 42.75 46.04 -10.91
C LEU A 18 42.05 45.15 -11.94
N GLY A 19 42.81 44.42 -12.77
CA GLY A 19 42.26 43.44 -13.72
C GLY A 19 41.59 42.23 -13.05
N LEU A 20 42.05 41.85 -11.84
CA LEU A 20 41.48 40.73 -11.08
C LEU A 20 40.18 41.07 -10.34
N LEU A 21 39.79 42.35 -10.28
CA LEU A 21 38.64 42.85 -9.53
C LEU A 21 37.51 43.43 -10.43
N GLY A 22 37.68 43.39 -11.75
CA GLY A 22 36.98 44.32 -12.66
C GLY A 22 36.01 43.75 -13.69
N LEU A 23 35.79 42.43 -13.77
CA LEU A 23 34.74 41.89 -14.64
C LEU A 23 33.63 41.30 -13.78
N PRO A 24 32.35 41.70 -13.95
CA PRO A 24 31.26 40.99 -13.31
C PRO A 24 31.30 39.57 -13.87
N GLN A 25 31.76 38.62 -13.07
CA GLN A 25 31.60 37.21 -13.37
C GLN A 25 30.08 37.00 -13.43
N GLN A 26 29.55 36.88 -14.64
CA GLN A 26 28.13 36.62 -14.83
C GLN A 26 27.83 35.30 -14.11
N ALA A 27 27.22 35.39 -12.94
CA ALA A 27 26.78 34.23 -12.20
C ALA A 27 25.61 33.64 -12.99
N ALA A 28 25.86 32.55 -13.71
CA ALA A 28 24.80 31.78 -14.33
C ALA A 28 24.03 31.07 -13.21
N ALA A 29 22.95 31.68 -12.74
CA ALA A 29 22.01 31.01 -11.86
C ALA A 29 21.31 29.92 -12.68
N ALA A 30 21.55 28.65 -12.34
CA ALA A 30 20.79 27.55 -12.90
C ALA A 30 19.32 27.73 -12.47
N ASN A 31 18.45 28.06 -13.44
CA ASN A 31 17.04 28.25 -13.19
C ASN A 31 16.36 26.87 -13.07
N LEU A 32 15.92 26.50 -11.87
CA LEU A 32 15.10 25.29 -11.66
C LEU A 32 13.72 25.38 -12.33
N GLY A 33 13.32 26.52 -12.89
CA GLY A 33 12.05 26.70 -13.58
C GLY A 33 11.88 25.84 -14.84
N ASN A 34 12.98 25.37 -15.42
CA ASN A 34 12.96 24.43 -16.55
C ASN A 34 13.24 22.99 -16.12
N LEU A 35 13.11 22.67 -14.82
CA LEU A 35 12.95 21.29 -14.39
C LEU A 35 11.57 20.83 -14.88
N THR A 36 11.47 20.39 -16.13
CA THR A 36 10.39 19.53 -16.57
C THR A 36 10.55 18.21 -15.84
N LEU A 37 10.06 18.19 -14.60
CA LEU A 37 9.57 16.97 -14.00
C LEU A 37 8.44 16.55 -14.92
N ASN A 38 8.78 15.70 -15.89
CA ASN A 38 7.80 14.83 -16.48
C ASN A 38 7.30 13.99 -15.31
N SER A 39 6.30 14.53 -14.58
CA SER A 39 5.34 13.74 -13.85
C SER A 39 4.73 12.87 -14.93
N THR A 40 5.39 11.76 -15.21
CA THR A 40 4.67 10.60 -15.68
C THR A 40 3.49 10.50 -14.72
N PRO A 41 2.26 10.51 -15.20
CA PRO A 41 1.20 9.94 -14.39
C PRO A 41 1.66 8.50 -14.21
N VAL A 42 2.34 8.23 -13.10
CA VAL A 42 2.25 6.93 -12.45
C VAL A 42 0.76 6.72 -12.45
N LEU A 43 0.31 5.78 -13.30
CA LEU A 43 -1.08 5.43 -13.54
C LEU A 43 -1.87 5.75 -12.30
N ALA A 44 -2.94 6.54 -12.43
CA ALA A 44 -3.82 6.91 -11.33
C ALA A 44 -4.35 5.64 -10.65
N VAL A 45 -3.52 5.03 -9.81
CA VAL A 45 -3.91 4.14 -8.75
C VAL A 45 -4.56 5.11 -7.79
N GLU A 46 -5.87 5.27 -7.99
CA GLU A 46 -6.71 5.96 -7.04
C GLU A 46 -6.35 5.40 -5.66
N ILE A 47 -5.80 6.25 -4.79
CA ILE A 47 -5.41 5.85 -3.44
C ILE A 47 -6.71 5.55 -2.72
N ARG A 48 -7.03 4.26 -2.60
CA ARG A 48 -8.30 3.77 -2.08
C ARG A 48 -8.04 2.87 -0.87
N ASN A 49 -8.91 2.99 0.12
CA ASN A 49 -8.91 2.08 1.25
C ASN A 49 -9.45 0.72 0.78
N LYS A 50 -8.56 -0.26 0.66
CA LYS A 50 -8.89 -1.63 0.21
C LYS A 50 -9.93 -2.30 1.10
N VAL A 51 -9.95 -1.97 2.40
CA VAL A 51 -10.93 -2.52 3.35
C VAL A 51 -12.34 -2.02 3.03
N ASP A 52 -12.49 -0.74 2.71
CA ASP A 52 -13.80 -0.16 2.37
C ASP A 52 -14.33 -0.71 1.04
N ASP A 53 -13.44 -0.85 0.05
CA ASP A 53 -13.77 -1.46 -1.24
C ASP A 53 -14.24 -2.92 -1.05
N LYS A 54 -13.54 -3.70 -0.20
CA LYS A 54 -13.91 -5.08 0.12
C LYS A 54 -15.21 -5.19 0.91
N LEU A 55 -15.48 -4.24 1.81
CA LEU A 55 -16.73 -4.19 2.54
C LEU A 55 -17.91 -4.01 1.57
N ALA A 56 -17.78 -3.12 0.58
CA ALA A 56 -18.78 -2.93 -0.46
C ALA A 56 -18.94 -4.18 -1.35
N GLU A 57 -17.83 -4.78 -1.79
CA GLU A 57 -17.81 -5.98 -2.64
C GLU A 57 -18.48 -7.18 -1.95
N SER A 58 -18.25 -7.37 -0.65
CA SER A 58 -18.82 -8.47 0.12
C SER A 58 -20.35 -8.40 0.27
N GLY A 59 -20.96 -7.24 0.00
CA GLY A 59 -22.42 -7.07 0.09
C GLY A 59 -23.00 -7.37 1.48
N ARG A 60 -22.23 -7.14 2.55
CA ARG A 60 -22.59 -7.45 3.95
C ARG A 60 -22.77 -8.96 4.26
N LYS A 61 -22.36 -9.84 3.34
CA LYS A 61 -22.27 -11.28 3.58
C LYS A 61 -20.95 -11.63 4.27
N ILE A 62 -20.84 -12.85 4.79
CA ILE A 62 -19.55 -13.36 5.24
C ILE A 62 -18.74 -13.74 3.99
N ASP A 63 -17.71 -12.96 3.71
CA ASP A 63 -16.70 -13.32 2.72
C ASP A 63 -15.80 -14.43 3.26
N LEU A 64 -15.87 -15.61 2.65
CA LEU A 64 -15.15 -16.81 3.08
C LEU A 64 -13.63 -16.68 2.98
N ASN A 65 -13.12 -15.74 2.18
CA ASN A 65 -11.69 -15.50 2.00
C ASN A 65 -11.14 -14.41 2.93
N ASN A 66 -11.98 -13.48 3.36
CA ASN A 66 -11.52 -12.25 4.04
C ASN A 66 -12.08 -12.07 5.46
N SER A 67 -13.28 -12.59 5.75
CA SER A 67 -13.94 -12.33 7.03
C SER A 67 -13.20 -12.97 8.20
N ASN A 68 -13.23 -12.28 9.35
CA ASN A 68 -12.78 -12.81 10.64
C ASN A 68 -13.67 -13.97 11.11
N VAL A 69 -13.05 -14.94 11.77
CA VAL A 69 -13.67 -16.18 12.27
C VAL A 69 -14.87 -15.93 13.20
N ARG A 70 -14.92 -14.80 13.91
CA ARG A 70 -16.06 -14.45 14.77
C ARG A 70 -17.31 -14.10 13.98
N ALA A 71 -17.20 -13.71 12.71
CA ALA A 71 -18.37 -13.43 11.88
C ALA A 71 -19.31 -14.65 11.80
N PHE A 72 -18.75 -15.85 11.84
CA PHE A 72 -19.49 -17.12 11.81
C PHE A 72 -20.30 -17.41 13.08
N THR A 73 -20.07 -16.70 14.19
CA THR A 73 -20.88 -16.86 15.42
C THR A 73 -22.33 -16.46 15.22
N LYS A 74 -22.62 -15.65 14.20
CA LYS A 74 -23.97 -15.21 13.82
C LYS A 74 -24.87 -16.37 13.38
N TYR A 75 -24.30 -17.49 12.92
CA TYR A 75 -25.05 -18.60 12.33
C TYR A 75 -24.90 -19.87 13.19
N PRO A 76 -26.00 -20.42 13.73
CA PRO A 76 -25.95 -21.58 14.61
C PRO A 76 -25.24 -22.78 13.97
N GLY A 77 -24.36 -23.43 14.73
CA GLY A 77 -23.61 -24.62 14.30
C GLY A 77 -22.34 -24.34 13.50
N MET A 78 -22.07 -23.07 13.14
CA MET A 78 -20.86 -22.71 12.37
C MET A 78 -19.62 -22.55 13.24
N TYR A 79 -19.72 -21.92 14.41
CA TYR A 79 -18.59 -21.69 15.31
C TYR A 79 -18.55 -22.74 16.44
N PRO A 80 -17.36 -23.24 16.85
CA PRO A 80 -16.02 -22.92 16.33
C PRO A 80 -15.53 -23.81 15.18
N THR A 81 -16.09 -25.02 15.02
CA THR A 81 -15.50 -26.07 14.20
C THR A 81 -15.54 -25.77 12.70
N LEU A 82 -16.73 -25.51 12.13
CA LEU A 82 -16.88 -25.20 10.71
C LEU A 82 -16.17 -23.89 10.34
N ALA A 83 -16.30 -22.86 11.18
CA ALA A 83 -15.60 -21.59 11.02
C ALA A 83 -14.08 -21.78 10.95
N GLY A 84 -13.51 -22.56 11.87
CA GLY A 84 -12.08 -22.89 11.85
C GLY A 84 -11.66 -23.69 10.62
N MET A 85 -12.50 -24.62 10.14
CA MET A 85 -12.24 -25.34 8.89
C MET A 85 -12.23 -24.40 7.69
N ILE A 86 -13.20 -23.49 7.58
CA ILE A 86 -13.29 -22.52 6.48
C ILE A 86 -12.05 -21.61 6.47
N VAL A 87 -11.67 -21.05 7.62
CA VAL A 87 -10.50 -20.15 7.69
C VAL A 87 -9.20 -20.86 7.33
N ARG A 88 -9.03 -22.14 7.72
CA ARG A 88 -7.82 -22.92 7.41
C ARG A 88 -7.73 -23.38 5.95
N ASN A 89 -8.87 -23.60 5.29
CA ASN A 89 -8.92 -24.11 3.92
C ASN A 89 -9.11 -23.00 2.87
N ALA A 90 -9.32 -21.75 3.30
CA ALA A 90 -9.31 -20.60 2.42
C ALA A 90 -7.91 -20.38 1.80
N PRO A 91 -7.81 -19.78 0.60
CA PRO A 91 -8.90 -19.17 -0.17
C PRO A 91 -9.70 -20.17 -1.03
N PHE A 92 -10.95 -19.81 -1.31
CA PHE A 92 -11.87 -20.51 -2.21
C PHE A 92 -12.08 -19.70 -3.50
N ASN A 93 -12.45 -20.36 -4.60
CA ASN A 93 -12.77 -19.69 -5.87
C ASN A 93 -14.25 -19.32 -5.96
N LYS A 94 -15.11 -20.16 -5.39
CA LYS A 94 -16.56 -19.96 -5.32
C LYS A 94 -17.10 -20.49 -4.01
N VAL A 95 -18.32 -20.09 -3.65
CA VAL A 95 -18.91 -20.43 -2.35
C VAL A 95 -19.03 -21.94 -2.16
N GLU A 96 -19.36 -22.69 -3.22
CA GLU A 96 -19.61 -24.13 -3.15
C GLU A 96 -18.34 -24.96 -2.86
N ASP A 97 -17.15 -24.38 -2.99
CA ASP A 97 -15.90 -25.08 -2.73
C ASP A 97 -15.78 -25.52 -1.26
N ILE A 98 -16.53 -24.90 -0.34
CA ILE A 98 -16.58 -25.26 1.09
C ILE A 98 -17.10 -26.69 1.33
N PHE A 99 -17.85 -27.27 0.40
CA PHE A 99 -18.34 -28.65 0.52
C PHE A 99 -17.24 -29.69 0.27
N ASN A 100 -16.10 -29.26 -0.27
CA ASN A 100 -14.96 -30.12 -0.60
C ASN A 100 -13.82 -30.02 0.43
N MET A 101 -14.04 -29.35 1.57
CA MET A 101 -13.02 -29.23 2.61
C MET A 101 -12.62 -30.61 3.17
N PRO A 102 -11.32 -30.87 3.40
CA PRO A 102 -10.86 -32.12 4.00
C PRO A 102 -11.52 -32.40 5.36
N GLY A 103 -12.04 -33.62 5.52
CA GLY A 103 -12.62 -34.08 6.78
C GLY A 103 -14.02 -33.53 7.11
N ILE A 104 -14.69 -32.86 6.17
CA ILE A 104 -16.07 -32.39 6.36
C ILE A 104 -17.06 -33.56 6.42
N THR A 105 -17.98 -33.53 7.39
CA THR A 105 -19.02 -34.56 7.56
C THR A 105 -20.30 -34.17 6.82
N GLU A 106 -21.17 -35.14 6.53
CA GLU A 106 -22.48 -34.85 5.90
C GLU A 106 -23.33 -33.89 6.73
N ARG A 107 -23.33 -34.05 8.06
CA ARG A 107 -24.02 -33.13 8.97
C ARG A 107 -23.46 -31.70 8.88
N GLN A 108 -22.15 -31.54 8.69
CA GLN A 108 -21.55 -30.23 8.50
C GLN A 108 -21.93 -29.63 7.14
N LYS A 109 -22.00 -30.44 6.07
CA LYS A 109 -22.48 -29.98 4.76
C LYS A 109 -23.93 -29.49 4.83
N GLU A 110 -24.82 -30.16 5.56
CA GLU A 110 -26.20 -29.70 5.77
C GLU A 110 -26.25 -28.31 6.42
N ILE A 111 -25.40 -28.06 7.43
CA ILE A 111 -25.30 -26.76 8.09
C ILE A 111 -24.81 -25.69 7.11
N LEU A 112 -23.78 -26.01 6.30
CA LEU A 112 -23.29 -25.09 5.26
C LEU A 112 -24.37 -24.78 4.23
N GLN A 113 -25.09 -25.80 3.76
CA GLN A 113 -26.18 -25.68 2.79
C GLN A 113 -27.28 -24.75 3.30
N ALA A 114 -27.66 -24.87 4.58
CA ALA A 114 -28.68 -24.03 5.21
C ALA A 114 -28.25 -22.54 5.35
N ASN A 115 -26.97 -22.23 5.19
CA ASN A 115 -26.42 -20.88 5.37
C ASN A 115 -25.77 -20.30 4.10
N LEU A 116 -25.88 -20.97 2.94
CA LEU A 116 -25.21 -20.55 1.69
C LEU A 116 -25.53 -19.10 1.30
N ASP A 117 -26.76 -18.66 1.50
CA ASP A 117 -27.20 -17.30 1.14
C ASP A 117 -26.43 -16.20 1.89
N TYR A 118 -25.83 -16.54 3.03
CA TYR A 118 -25.07 -15.63 3.87
C TYR A 118 -23.58 -15.56 3.52
N PHE A 119 -23.13 -16.35 2.54
CA PHE A 119 -21.74 -16.41 2.13
C PHE A 119 -21.51 -15.71 0.79
N THR A 120 -20.28 -15.24 0.64
CA THR A 120 -19.74 -14.75 -0.63
C THR A 120 -18.27 -15.13 -0.71
N VAL A 121 -17.69 -15.01 -1.90
CA VAL A 121 -16.26 -15.19 -2.14
C VAL A 121 -15.78 -14.00 -2.94
N THR A 122 -14.80 -13.29 -2.40
CA THR A 122 -14.03 -12.31 -3.18
C THR A 122 -12.56 -12.67 -3.16
N GLN A 123 -11.75 -11.99 -3.96
CA GLN A 123 -10.30 -12.15 -3.91
C GLN A 123 -9.79 -11.88 -2.48
N ALA A 124 -8.88 -12.73 -2.01
CA ALA A 124 -8.21 -12.52 -0.72
C ALA A 124 -7.47 -11.18 -0.71
N GLU A 125 -7.62 -10.43 0.37
CA GLU A 125 -7.05 -9.10 0.58
C GLU A 125 -6.09 -9.14 1.76
N ASN A 126 -4.81 -8.85 1.49
CA ASN A 126 -3.75 -8.92 2.49
C ASN A 126 -4.04 -8.03 3.70
N ALA A 127 -4.66 -6.86 3.49
CA ALA A 127 -5.05 -5.95 4.58
C ALA A 127 -6.08 -6.55 5.57
N LEU A 128 -6.76 -7.65 5.20
CA LEU A 128 -7.73 -8.35 6.04
C LEU A 128 -7.25 -9.74 6.48
N THR A 129 -6.27 -10.31 5.76
CA THR A 129 -5.84 -11.70 5.98
C THR A 129 -4.49 -11.85 6.68
N GLU A 130 -3.58 -10.90 6.49
CA GLU A 130 -2.27 -10.93 7.13
C GLU A 130 -2.38 -10.65 8.65
N GLY A 131 -1.27 -10.77 9.38
CA GLY A 131 -1.24 -10.53 10.83
C GLY A 131 -2.00 -11.56 11.68
N GLY A 132 -2.66 -12.53 11.06
CA GLY A 132 -3.58 -13.43 11.76
C GLY A 132 -4.93 -12.77 12.06
N ASP A 133 -5.27 -11.68 11.36
CA ASP A 133 -6.47 -10.88 11.61
C ASP A 133 -7.77 -11.67 11.38
N ARG A 134 -7.72 -12.71 10.54
CA ARG A 134 -8.85 -13.65 10.40
C ARG A 134 -9.13 -14.45 11.66
N TYR A 135 -8.14 -14.67 12.53
CA TYR A 135 -8.31 -15.33 13.82
C TYR A 135 -8.63 -14.31 14.92
N ASN A 136 -7.89 -13.20 14.94
CA ASN A 136 -8.02 -12.15 15.94
C ASN A 136 -7.71 -10.79 15.32
N ASN A 137 -8.76 -10.03 15.00
CA ASN A 137 -8.65 -8.68 14.43
C ASN A 137 -8.58 -7.57 15.50
N GLY A 138 -8.29 -7.90 16.77
CA GLY A 138 -8.20 -6.91 17.84
C GLY A 138 -9.53 -6.34 18.32
N ILE A 139 -10.68 -6.79 17.80
CA ILE A 139 -12.00 -6.30 18.18
C ILE A 139 -12.61 -7.22 19.25
N TYR A 140 -12.92 -6.65 20.41
CA TYR A 140 -13.56 -7.33 21.54
C TYR A 140 -14.75 -6.52 22.03
N SER A 141 -15.65 -7.15 22.77
CA SER A 141 -16.72 -6.43 23.47
C SER A 141 -16.07 -5.45 24.46
N GLY A 142 -16.41 -4.17 24.34
CA GLY A 142 -16.07 -3.14 25.32
C GLY A 142 -17.00 -3.16 26.52
#